data_AF-A0A938A9B2-F1
#
_entry.id   AF-A0A938A9B2-F1
#
_cell.length_a   1.000
_cell.length_b   1.000
_cell.length_c   1.000
_cell.angle_alpha   90.00
_cell.angle_beta   90.00
_cell.angle_gamma   90.00
#
_symmetry.space_group_name_H-M   'P 1'
#
loop_
_entity.id
_entity.type
_entity.pdbx_description
1 polymer ?
#
loop_
_entity_poly.entity_id
_entity_poly.type
_entity_poly.pdbx_seq_one_letter_code
_entity_poly.pdbx_strand_id
1 'polypeptide(L)'
;MPLQYSLGFEQPRPSRPPVRSDRISSDRTNKLLILVKPDEEAAIRIARIADELAADLGFMGRLVRRDLLHFTIHPIGLYAEVPRSVVAAVEACGNTVRMRPFTVSLNVAKNFHRKSGIPLIVLCGDDGVLGLRTLHDTLGVALTTTFGSVRPSSFEPHMT
;
A
#
# COMPACT_ATOMS: atom_id res chain seq x y z
N MET A 1 31.47 -46.38 -5.29
CA MET A 1 31.72 -45.35 -4.27
C MET A 1 32.85 -44.44 -4.73
N PRO A 2 32.59 -43.29 -5.38
CA PRO A 2 33.63 -42.29 -5.61
C PRO A 2 33.63 -41.23 -4.50
N LEU A 3 34.82 -40.90 -3.99
CA LEU A 3 35.06 -39.76 -3.10
C LEU A 3 34.87 -38.45 -3.87
N GLN A 4 34.09 -37.52 -3.32
CA GLN A 4 33.98 -36.14 -3.79
C GLN A 4 34.70 -35.21 -2.82
N TYR A 5 35.76 -34.54 -3.29
CA TYR A 5 36.42 -33.44 -2.59
C TYR A 5 35.66 -32.14 -2.87
N SER A 6 35.28 -31.40 -1.81
CA SER A 6 34.71 -30.05 -1.93
C SER A 6 35.80 -29.01 -1.63
N LEU A 7 36.10 -28.14 -2.60
CA LEU A 7 36.89 -26.93 -2.39
C LEU A 7 35.99 -25.88 -1.72
N GLY A 8 36.30 -25.55 -0.48
CA GLY A 8 35.63 -24.51 0.28
C GLY A 8 35.92 -23.13 -0.32
N PHE A 9 34.91 -22.56 -0.97
CA PHE A 9 34.84 -21.11 -1.21
C PHE A 9 33.72 -20.54 -0.36
N GLU A 10 34.04 -20.25 0.90
CA GLU A 10 33.19 -19.44 1.76
C GLU A 10 33.42 -17.98 1.36
N GLN A 11 32.57 -17.44 0.47
CA GLN A 11 32.54 -16.00 0.26
C GLN A 11 31.90 -15.34 1.49
N PRO A 12 32.54 -14.35 2.12
CA PRO A 12 31.92 -13.61 3.21
C PRO A 12 30.65 -12.94 2.67
N ARG A 13 29.51 -13.20 3.33
CA ARG A 13 28.26 -12.48 3.05
C ARG A 13 28.55 -10.98 3.22
N PRO A 14 28.15 -10.11 2.28
CA PRO A 14 28.32 -8.68 2.47
C PRO A 14 27.62 -8.27 3.77
N SER A 15 28.38 -7.61 4.64
CA SER A 15 27.87 -7.06 5.88
C SER A 15 26.72 -6.11 5.55
N ARG A 16 25.56 -6.39 6.14
CA ARG A 16 24.39 -5.52 6.08
C ARG A 16 24.81 -4.12 6.55
N PRO A 17 24.56 -3.05 5.79
CA PRO A 17 24.84 -1.71 6.27
C PRO A 17 24.04 -1.48 7.56
N PRO A 18 24.61 -0.78 8.55
CA PRO A 18 23.94 -0.56 9.81
C PRO A 18 22.61 0.14 9.54
N VAL A 19 21.51 -0.52 9.92
CA VAL A 19 20.23 0.18 10.09
C VAL A 19 20.47 1.10 11.28
N ARG A 20 20.73 2.39 11.01
CA ARG A 20 20.80 3.40 12.05
C ARG A 20 19.44 3.41 12.76
N SER A 21 19.38 2.75 13.90
CA SER A 21 18.27 2.79 14.83
C SER A 21 18.39 4.05 15.68
N ASP A 22 18.24 5.21 15.05
CA ASP A 22 17.91 6.40 15.82
C ASP A 22 16.42 6.29 16.13
N ARG A 23 16.11 5.67 17.27
CA ARG A 23 14.80 5.78 17.90
C ARG A 23 14.61 7.24 18.29
N ILE A 24 14.04 8.03 17.40
CA ILE A 24 13.60 9.39 17.69
C ILE A 24 12.21 9.32 18.35
N SER A 25 12.09 9.97 19.50
CA SER A 25 10.87 10.22 20.27
C SER A 25 9.79 10.95 19.44
N SER A 26 8.52 10.57 19.61
CA SER A 26 7.33 11.14 18.94
C SER A 26 7.27 12.66 19.06
N ASP A 27 6.92 13.41 18.01
CA ASP A 27 5.49 13.79 17.92
C ASP A 27 4.92 14.01 16.51
N ARG A 28 5.68 13.86 15.41
CA ARG A 28 5.11 13.97 14.05
C ARG A 28 5.80 13.01 13.09
N THR A 29 5.18 11.86 12.86
CA THR A 29 5.57 10.95 11.79
C THR A 29 4.70 11.18 10.57
N ASN A 30 5.32 11.56 9.46
CA ASN A 30 4.72 11.68 8.15
C ASN A 30 4.78 10.31 7.44
N LYS A 31 3.62 9.80 7.02
CA LYS A 31 3.53 8.57 6.25
C LYS A 31 3.60 8.89 4.76
N LEU A 32 4.64 8.40 4.09
CA LEU A 32 4.73 8.44 2.63
C LEU A 32 4.17 7.13 2.06
N LEU A 33 3.28 7.25 1.08
CA LEU A 33 2.66 6.12 0.40
C LEU A 33 2.30 6.48 -1.03
N ILE A 34 2.20 5.47 -1.89
CA ILE A 34 1.59 5.57 -3.22
C ILE A 34 0.12 5.18 -3.07
N LEU A 35 -0.78 6.02 -3.58
CA LEU A 35 -2.22 5.78 -3.56
C LEU A 35 -2.86 5.97 -4.93
N VAL A 36 -4.05 5.41 -5.09
CA VAL A 36 -4.97 5.72 -6.19
C VAL A 36 -6.22 6.36 -5.59
N LYS A 37 -6.64 7.50 -6.13
CA LYS A 37 -7.90 8.15 -5.76
C LYS A 37 -8.99 7.82 -6.78
N PRO A 38 -10.25 7.67 -6.35
CA PRO A 38 -11.37 7.73 -7.27
C PRO A 38 -11.41 9.11 -7.93
N ASP A 39 -11.93 9.18 -9.15
CA ASP A 39 -12.34 10.46 -9.74
C ASP A 39 -13.48 11.10 -8.92
N GLU A 40 -13.78 12.37 -9.22
CA GLU A 40 -14.76 13.15 -8.46
C GLU A 40 -16.15 12.51 -8.46
N GLU A 41 -16.60 12.00 -9.61
CA GLU A 41 -17.92 11.41 -9.78
C GLU A 41 -18.03 10.10 -8.98
N ALA A 42 -17.01 9.25 -9.05
CA ALA A 42 -16.89 8.03 -8.26
C ALA A 42 -16.80 8.35 -6.76
N ALA A 43 -16.05 9.37 -6.36
CA ALA A 43 -15.93 9.77 -4.95
C ALA A 43 -17.28 10.22 -4.36
N ILE A 44 -18.09 10.97 -5.13
CA ILE A 44 -19.45 11.37 -4.73
C ILE A 44 -20.35 10.14 -4.58
N ARG A 45 -20.33 9.23 -5.57
CA ARG A 45 -21.13 8.00 -5.51
C ARG A 45 -20.76 7.13 -4.31
N ILE A 46 -19.46 6.94 -4.07
CA ILE A 46 -18.94 6.13 -2.96
C ILE A 46 -19.37 6.74 -1.62
N ALA A 47 -19.24 8.06 -1.45
CA ALA A 47 -19.66 8.73 -0.22
C ALA A 47 -21.15 8.53 0.07
N ARG A 48 -22.02 8.69 -0.96
CA ARG A 48 -23.46 8.44 -0.82
C ARG A 48 -23.76 6.99 -0.41
N ILE A 49 -23.13 6.02 -1.06
CA ILE A 49 -23.31 4.59 -0.73
C ILE A 49 -22.83 4.31 0.70
N ALA A 50 -21.72 4.92 1.14
CA ALA A 50 -21.21 4.77 2.49
C ALA A 50 -22.17 5.37 3.54
N ASP A 51 -22.78 6.52 3.26
CA ASP A 51 -23.80 7.13 4.12
C ASP A 51 -25.04 6.22 4.25
N GLU A 52 -25.54 5.70 3.13
CA GLU A 52 -26.69 4.77 3.08
C GLU A 52 -26.38 3.49 3.88
N LEU A 53 -25.23 2.88 3.63
CA LEU A 53 -24.81 1.67 4.33
C LEU A 53 -24.59 1.91 5.84
N ALA A 54 -24.05 3.08 6.22
CA ALA A 54 -23.88 3.44 7.62
C ALA A 54 -25.21 3.59 8.34
N ALA A 55 -26.21 4.20 7.69
CA ALA A 55 -27.56 4.32 8.23
C ALA A 55 -28.21 2.95 8.39
N ASP A 56 -28.15 2.10 7.37
CA ASP A 56 -28.76 0.76 7.37
C ASP A 56 -28.15 -0.17 8.44
N LEU A 57 -26.84 -0.05 8.68
CA LEU A 57 -26.12 -0.84 9.67
C LEU A 57 -26.13 -0.24 11.09
N GLY A 58 -26.70 0.95 11.28
CA GLY A 58 -26.62 1.69 12.55
C GLY A 58 -25.17 2.03 12.95
N PHE A 59 -24.30 2.27 11.97
CA PHE A 59 -22.89 2.56 12.19
C PHE A 59 -22.70 3.94 12.84
N MET A 60 -22.17 3.95 14.05
CA MET A 60 -21.94 5.17 14.84
C MET A 60 -20.53 5.76 14.66
N GLY A 61 -19.70 5.18 13.78
CA GLY A 61 -18.35 5.64 13.53
C GLY A 61 -18.29 6.82 12.55
N ARG A 62 -17.10 7.39 12.39
CA ARG A 62 -16.87 8.48 11.44
C ARG A 62 -16.56 7.91 10.04
N LEU A 63 -17.33 8.33 9.05
CA LEU A 63 -17.04 8.05 7.65
C LEU A 63 -15.82 8.85 7.16
N VAL A 64 -15.06 8.24 6.26
CA VAL A 64 -13.92 8.89 5.61
C VAL A 64 -14.45 10.01 4.73
N ARG A 65 -13.85 11.20 4.83
CA ARG A 65 -14.22 12.32 3.97
C ARG A 65 -13.96 11.95 2.51
N ARG A 66 -14.88 12.33 1.63
CA ARG A 66 -14.79 12.18 0.16
C ARG A 66 -13.40 12.46 -0.42
N ASP A 67 -12.76 13.55 0.00
CA ASP A 67 -11.46 14.00 -0.52
C ASP A 67 -10.26 13.15 -0.07
N LEU A 68 -10.49 12.29 0.93
CA LEU A 68 -9.53 11.36 1.51
C LEU A 68 -9.76 9.91 1.09
N LEU A 69 -10.80 9.62 0.30
CA LEU A 69 -11.03 8.29 -0.26
C LEU A 69 -9.84 7.88 -1.15
N HIS A 70 -9.29 6.70 -0.90
CA HIS A 70 -8.15 6.18 -1.65
C HIS A 70 -7.98 4.68 -1.48
N PHE A 71 -7.29 4.06 -2.44
CA PHE A 71 -6.61 2.79 -2.27
C PHE A 71 -5.15 3.06 -1.90
N THR A 72 -4.67 2.50 -0.80
CA THR A 72 -3.22 2.46 -0.55
C THR A 72 -2.61 1.40 -1.44
N ILE A 73 -1.71 1.76 -2.35
CA ILE A 73 -1.01 0.80 -3.22
C ILE A 73 0.26 0.32 -2.51
N HIS A 74 1.17 1.23 -2.17
CA HIS A 74 2.41 0.88 -1.47
C HIS A 74 2.70 1.86 -0.34
N PRO A 75 2.83 1.42 0.93
CA PRO A 75 3.45 2.23 1.95
C PRO A 75 4.97 2.30 1.69
N ILE A 76 5.52 3.51 1.61
CA ILE A 76 6.97 3.71 1.40
C ILE A 76 7.71 3.78 2.75
N GLY A 77 7.15 4.51 3.71
CA GLY A 77 7.76 4.61 5.04
C GLY A 77 7.13 5.65 5.94
N LEU A 78 7.65 5.71 7.16
CA LEU A 78 7.36 6.75 8.14
C LEU A 78 8.60 7.61 8.31
N TYR A 79 8.44 8.93 8.23
CA TYR A 79 9.53 9.89 8.28
C TYR A 79 9.17 11.02 9.24
N ALA A 80 10.13 11.53 10.01
CA ALA A 80 9.90 12.79 10.73
C ALA A 80 9.67 13.93 9.74
N GLU A 81 10.54 14.02 8.72
CA GLU A 81 10.39 14.86 7.55
C GLU A 81 10.70 14.00 6.32
N VAL A 82 9.86 14.07 5.28
CA VAL A 82 10.02 13.24 4.09
C VAL A 82 11.15 13.80 3.23
N PRO A 83 12.26 13.06 3.01
CA PRO A 83 13.36 13.57 2.20
C PRO A 83 12.93 13.76 0.75
N ARG A 84 13.27 14.90 0.13
CA ARG A 84 12.97 15.18 -1.28
C ARG A 84 13.53 14.11 -2.23
N SER A 85 14.69 13.54 -1.89
CA SER A 85 15.30 12.45 -2.65
C SER A 85 14.45 11.18 -2.66
N VAL A 86 13.76 10.87 -1.56
CA VAL A 86 12.83 9.74 -1.49
C VAL A 86 11.60 10.01 -2.35
N VAL A 87 11.04 11.23 -2.30
CA VAL A 87 9.91 11.62 -3.16
C VAL A 87 10.28 11.48 -4.64
N ALA A 88 11.41 12.05 -5.05
CA ALA A 88 11.87 11.98 -6.44
C ALA A 88 12.12 10.53 -6.90
N ALA A 89 12.66 9.67 -6.03
CA ALA A 89 12.86 8.26 -6.34
C ALA A 89 11.52 7.50 -6.50
N VAL A 90 10.53 7.80 -5.65
CA VAL A 90 9.18 7.22 -5.77
C VAL A 90 8.48 7.72 -7.04
N GLU A 91 8.59 9.00 -7.37
CA GLU A 91 8.06 9.57 -8.63
C GLU A 91 8.71 8.92 -9.85
N ALA A 92 10.03 8.72 -9.83
CA ALA A 92 10.74 8.02 -10.90
C ALA A 92 10.20 6.58 -11.09
N CYS A 93 9.92 5.85 -9.99
CA CYS A 93 9.28 4.53 -10.05
C CYS A 93 7.86 4.60 -10.64
N GLY A 94 7.07 5.61 -10.27
CA GLY A 94 5.75 5.83 -10.87
C GLY A 94 5.83 6.06 -12.38
N ASN A 95 6.83 6.83 -12.82
CA ASN A 95 7.05 7.13 -14.23
C ASN A 95 7.51 5.93 -15.07
N THR A 96 7.89 4.79 -14.46
CA THR A 96 8.18 3.56 -15.22
C THR A 96 6.94 2.74 -15.51
N VAL A 97 5.80 3.03 -14.88
CA VAL A 97 4.56 2.28 -15.09
C VAL A 97 4.07 2.46 -16.52
N ARG A 98 3.81 1.34 -17.21
CA ARG A 98 3.23 1.30 -18.56
C ARG A 98 1.99 0.42 -18.53
N MET A 99 0.84 1.04 -18.30
CA MET A 99 -0.44 0.35 -18.20
C MET A 99 -1.51 1.13 -18.96
N ARG A 100 -2.46 0.43 -19.58
CA ARG A 100 -3.66 1.07 -20.09
C ARG A 100 -4.55 1.52 -18.92
N PRO A 101 -5.34 2.59 -19.08
CA PRO A 101 -6.39 2.92 -18.13
C PRO A 101 -7.27 1.69 -17.87
N PHE A 102 -7.72 1.54 -16.63
CA PHE A 102 -8.57 0.44 -16.20
C PHE A 102 -9.66 0.97 -15.28
N THR A 103 -10.80 0.26 -15.26
CA THR A 103 -11.91 0.54 -14.35
C THR A 103 -11.75 -0.28 -13.09
N VAL A 104 -12.14 0.30 -11.96
CA VAL A 104 -12.21 -0.39 -10.67
C VAL A 104 -13.68 -0.54 -10.28
N SER A 105 -14.09 -1.75 -9.95
CA SER A 105 -15.43 -2.04 -9.42
C SER A 105 -15.33 -2.58 -8.00
N LEU A 106 -16.09 -1.95 -7.09
CA LEU A 106 -16.23 -2.37 -5.70
C LEU A 106 -17.66 -2.88 -5.51
N ASN A 107 -17.80 -4.14 -5.09
CA ASN A 107 -19.08 -4.83 -4.97
C ASN A 107 -19.29 -5.47 -3.59
N VAL A 108 -18.33 -5.35 -2.67
CA VAL A 108 -18.40 -5.97 -1.35
C VAL A 108 -18.05 -4.96 -0.27
N ALA A 109 -18.90 -4.81 0.72
CA ALA A 109 -18.57 -4.14 1.98
C ALA A 109 -18.14 -5.19 3.02
N LYS A 110 -16.99 -4.99 3.68
CA LYS A 110 -16.47 -5.89 4.71
C LYS A 110 -16.19 -5.14 6.01
N ASN A 111 -16.38 -5.82 7.14
CA ASN A 111 -15.88 -5.34 8.43
C ASN A 111 -14.41 -5.74 8.61
N PHE A 112 -13.52 -4.75 8.58
CA PHE A 112 -12.12 -4.88 8.90
C PHE A 112 -11.89 -4.63 10.39
N HIS A 113 -11.55 -5.70 11.12
CA HIS A 113 -11.30 -5.61 12.56
C HIS A 113 -9.89 -5.10 12.82
N ARG A 114 -9.77 -3.92 13.44
CA ARG A 114 -8.50 -3.46 13.98
C ARG A 114 -8.26 -4.03 15.37
N LYS A 115 -6.99 -4.15 15.76
CA LYS A 115 -6.59 -4.50 17.15
C LYS A 115 -7.20 -3.59 18.23
N SER A 116 -7.64 -2.39 17.85
CA SER A 116 -8.33 -1.43 18.72
C SER A 116 -9.81 -1.76 18.99
N GLY A 117 -10.38 -2.81 18.37
CA GLY A 117 -11.77 -3.24 18.61
C GLY A 117 -12.85 -2.41 17.90
N ILE A 118 -12.48 -1.30 17.25
CA ILE A 118 -13.42 -0.48 16.47
C ILE A 118 -13.55 -1.11 15.07
N PRO A 119 -14.75 -1.54 14.64
CA PRO A 119 -14.95 -2.07 13.30
C PRO A 119 -14.77 -0.96 12.26
N LEU A 120 -13.99 -1.24 11.21
CA LEU A 120 -13.93 -0.42 10.02
C LEU A 120 -14.77 -1.07 8.94
N ILE A 121 -15.63 -0.32 8.28
CA ILE A 121 -16.26 -0.77 7.04
C ILE A 121 -15.30 -0.42 5.90
N VAL A 122 -15.01 -1.39 5.05
CA VAL A 122 -14.19 -1.19 3.86
C VAL A 122 -14.93 -1.69 2.62
N LEU A 123 -14.76 -0.98 1.52
CA LEU A 123 -15.21 -1.40 0.20
C LEU A 123 -14.09 -2.18 -0.51
N CYS A 124 -14.43 -3.40 -0.92
CA CYS A 124 -13.59 -4.33 -1.66
C CYS A 124 -14.24 -4.65 -3.02
N GLY A 125 -13.46 -5.22 -3.92
CA GLY A 125 -13.99 -5.83 -5.13
C GLY A 125 -13.36 -7.18 -5.41
N ASP A 126 -14.08 -8.00 -6.19
CA ASP A 126 -13.61 -9.29 -6.67
C ASP A 126 -12.67 -9.10 -7.89
N ASP A 127 -13.03 -9.58 -9.07
CA ASP A 127 -12.24 -9.37 -10.29
C ASP A 127 -12.19 -7.89 -10.72
N GLY A 128 -13.13 -7.08 -10.21
CA GLY A 128 -13.18 -5.64 -10.43
C GLY A 128 -11.97 -4.86 -9.92
N VAL A 129 -11.07 -5.47 -9.14
CA VAL A 129 -9.84 -4.82 -8.65
C VAL A 129 -8.55 -5.38 -9.27
N LEU A 130 -8.64 -6.23 -10.29
CA LEU A 130 -7.47 -6.82 -10.95
C LEU A 130 -6.50 -5.76 -11.48
N GLY A 131 -7.02 -4.66 -12.04
CA GLY A 131 -6.18 -3.54 -12.50
C GLY A 131 -5.33 -2.92 -11.37
N LEU A 132 -5.88 -2.82 -10.15
CA LEU A 132 -5.13 -2.34 -8.98
C LEU A 132 -4.04 -3.33 -8.57
N ARG A 133 -4.31 -4.64 -8.66
CA ARG A 133 -3.33 -5.69 -8.36
C ARG A 133 -2.17 -5.65 -9.37
N THR A 134 -2.47 -5.53 -10.66
CA THR A 134 -1.43 -5.37 -11.70
C THR A 134 -0.63 -4.09 -11.50
N LEU A 135 -1.27 -2.98 -11.10
CA LEU A 135 -0.58 -1.73 -10.78
C LEU A 135 0.35 -1.89 -9.57
N HIS A 136 -0.13 -2.53 -8.51
CA HIS A 136 0.67 -2.85 -7.32
C HIS A 136 1.91 -3.67 -7.69
N ASP A 137 1.76 -4.72 -8.49
CA ASP A 137 2.87 -5.60 -8.85
C ASP A 137 3.90 -4.89 -9.74
N THR A 138 3.42 -4.12 -10.73
CA THR A 138 4.28 -3.32 -11.62
C THR A 138 5.11 -2.31 -10.82
N LEU A 139 4.47 -1.58 -9.89
CA LEU A 139 5.16 -0.65 -8.99
C LEU A 139 6.09 -1.39 -8.02
N GLY A 140 5.70 -2.55 -7.52
CA GLY A 140 6.48 -3.35 -6.58
C GLY A 140 7.84 -3.75 -7.16
N VAL A 141 7.90 -4.08 -8.45
CA VAL A 141 9.16 -4.37 -9.16
C VAL A 141 10.08 -3.14 -9.21
N ALA A 142 9.55 -1.97 -9.60
CA ALA A 142 10.32 -0.73 -9.67
C ALA A 142 10.81 -0.26 -8.29
N LEU A 143 9.95 -0.34 -7.28
CA LEU A 143 10.27 0.00 -5.89
C LEU A 143 11.32 -0.96 -5.32
N THR A 144 11.21 -2.26 -5.59
CA THR A 144 12.20 -3.25 -5.12
C THR A 144 13.57 -3.01 -5.72
N THR A 145 13.62 -2.63 -6.99
CA THR A 145 14.88 -2.27 -7.67
C THR A 145 15.52 -1.03 -7.04
N THR A 146 14.72 -0.05 -6.63
CA THR A 146 15.19 1.25 -6.12
C THR A 146 15.54 1.23 -4.63
N PHE A 147 14.71 0.57 -3.80
CA PHE A 147 14.79 0.60 -2.34
C PHE A 147 15.23 -0.74 -1.72
N GLY A 148 15.43 -1.78 -2.52
CA GLY A 148 15.64 -3.15 -2.04
C GLY A 148 14.34 -3.87 -1.70
N SER A 149 14.42 -5.09 -1.16
CA SER A 149 13.26 -5.97 -0.95
C SER A 149 12.11 -5.28 -0.20
N VAL A 150 11.07 -4.94 -0.94
CA VAL A 150 9.76 -4.57 -0.39
C VAL A 150 9.07 -5.89 -0.06
N ARG A 151 8.74 -6.12 1.21
CA ARG A 151 8.17 -7.42 1.63
C ARG A 151 6.97 -7.77 0.73
N PRO A 152 6.85 -9.01 0.25
CA PRO A 152 5.61 -9.45 -0.36
C PRO A 152 4.59 -9.64 0.77
N SER A 153 3.79 -8.60 1.04
CA SER A 153 2.50 -8.80 1.67
C SER A 153 1.48 -9.05 0.58
N SER A 154 0.57 -10.01 0.80
CA SER A 154 -0.64 -10.13 -0.01
C SER A 154 -1.33 -8.76 -0.08
N PHE A 155 -1.39 -8.18 -1.27
CA PHE A 155 -2.12 -6.94 -1.50
C PHE A 155 -3.61 -7.26 -1.65
N GLU A 156 -4.43 -6.79 -0.72
CA GLU A 156 -5.89 -6.85 -0.83
C GLU A 156 -6.39 -5.42 -1.05
N PRO A 157 -6.75 -5.05 -2.30
CA PRO A 157 -7.24 -3.71 -2.59
C PRO A 157 -8.53 -3.45 -1.82
N HIS A 158 -8.50 -2.42 -0.98
CA HIS A 158 -9.66 -1.97 -0.23
C HIS A 158 -9.64 -0.45 -0.10
N MET A 159 -10.83 0.13 0.00
CA MET A 159 -11.05 1.53 0.33
C MET A 159 -11.74 1.59 1.69
N THR A 160 -11.18 2.36 2.62
CA THR A 160 -11.80 2.62 3.93
C THR A 160 -12.73 3.81 3.83
#